data_AF-A0A969Y6F5-F1
#
_entry.id   AF-A0A969Y6F5-F1
#
_cell.length_a   1.000
_cell.length_b   1.000
_cell.length_c   1.000
_cell.angle_alpha   90.00
_cell.angle_beta   90.00
_cell.angle_gamma   90.00
#
_symmetry.space_group_name_H-M   'P 1'
#
loop_
_entity.id
_entity.type
_entity.pdbx_description
1 polymer ?
#
loop_
_entity_poly.entity_id
_entity_poly.type
_entity_poly.pdbx_seq_one_letter_code
_entity_poly.pdbx_strand_id
1 'polypeptide(L)'
;MRKFVLTATCLMALALSEVAQAIPKLQLFIDPGYYDNTEESTVARNNSFTLYAYLSGDYDPSTYYLSAAVVPSMGNEPKPELGYFSINSEIIGVTENMVYGTAPLEIALQGFDSGDLQRHGVFETFFYEYSFRFDSNETVDAYNVVTGQPASGKMYKKEFAVDLSGMQEGYGIHFDLYNTQLKEIVKKMKNGETVTLDDYDVDSFAPFSHDATGYNPPRKPETPVPDGGTTAALLGLSMLAAGLFARRKA
;
A
#
# COMPACT_ATOMS: atom_id res chain seq x y z
N MET A 1 27.17 27.15 -34.77
CA MET A 1 27.87 26.13 -33.96
C MET A 1 27.50 26.17 -32.49
N ARG A 2 27.65 27.29 -31.75
CA ARG A 2 27.27 27.38 -30.32
C ARG A 2 25.85 26.91 -29.97
N LYS A 3 24.84 27.23 -30.80
CA LYS A 3 23.45 26.80 -30.58
C LYS A 3 23.26 25.28 -30.74
N PHE A 4 23.97 24.63 -31.66
CA PHE A 4 23.91 23.18 -31.90
C PHE A 4 24.55 22.38 -30.77
N VAL A 5 25.66 22.88 -30.21
CA VAL A 5 26.32 22.23 -29.06
C VAL A 5 25.41 22.25 -27.84
N LEU A 6 24.74 23.39 -27.56
CA LEU A 6 23.84 23.52 -26.42
C LEU A 6 22.63 22.57 -26.51
N THR A 7 22.04 22.41 -27.70
CA THR A 7 20.89 21.49 -27.90
C THR A 7 21.30 20.03 -27.76
N ALA A 8 22.48 19.65 -28.27
CA ALA A 8 23.01 18.29 -28.13
C ALA A 8 23.33 17.93 -26.67
N THR A 9 23.88 18.87 -25.90
CA THR A 9 24.15 18.67 -24.46
C THR A 9 22.85 18.50 -23.65
N CYS A 10 21.80 19.27 -23.93
CA CYS A 10 20.50 19.08 -23.27
C CYS A 10 19.83 17.74 -23.62
N LEU A 11 19.90 17.29 -24.88
CA LEU A 11 19.36 15.99 -25.29
C LEU A 11 20.11 14.82 -24.65
N MET A 12 21.43 14.93 -24.50
CA MET A 12 22.24 13.91 -23.83
C MET A 12 22.02 13.91 -22.31
N ALA A 13 21.77 15.06 -21.68
CA ALA A 13 21.40 15.15 -20.27
C ALA A 13 20.00 14.54 -19.98
N LEU A 14 19.05 14.70 -20.90
CA LEU A 14 17.73 14.06 -20.81
C LEU A 14 17.79 12.54 -21.08
N ALA A 15 18.76 12.07 -21.86
CA ALA A 15 18.96 10.64 -22.12
C ALA A 15 19.68 9.90 -20.96
N LEU A 16 20.27 10.64 -20.03
CA LEU A 16 20.99 10.12 -18.86
C LEU A 16 20.25 10.35 -17.54
N SER A 17 19.04 10.90 -17.56
CA SER A 17 18.24 11.01 -16.34
C SER A 17 17.73 9.62 -15.98
N GLU A 18 18.30 9.04 -14.93
CA GLU A 18 17.70 7.89 -14.26
C GLU A 18 16.32 8.31 -13.76
N VAL A 19 15.31 7.49 -14.04
CA VAL A 19 13.97 7.72 -13.52
C VAL A 19 14.05 7.47 -12.03
N ALA A 20 14.06 8.53 -11.22
CA ALA A 20 13.92 8.42 -9.78
C ALA A 20 12.53 7.87 -9.48
N GLN A 21 12.42 6.55 -9.34
CA GLN A 21 11.19 5.88 -8.93
C GLN A 21 11.05 6.08 -7.42
N ALA A 22 10.16 7.00 -7.04
CA ALA A 22 9.78 7.14 -5.65
C ALA A 22 8.99 5.89 -5.25
N ILE A 23 9.63 4.98 -4.51
CA ILE A 23 8.91 3.88 -3.87
C ILE A 23 8.16 4.40 -2.65
N PRO A 24 6.95 3.90 -2.37
CA PRO A 24 6.23 4.32 -1.17
C PRO A 24 6.98 3.96 0.11
N LYS A 25 6.74 4.78 1.15
CA LYS A 25 7.28 4.55 2.49
C LYS A 25 6.83 3.20 3.05
N LEU A 26 5.55 2.85 2.89
CA LEU A 26 4.98 1.58 3.30
C LEU A 26 4.44 0.82 2.09
N GLN A 27 4.71 -0.48 2.03
CA GLN A 27 4.25 -1.38 0.96
C GLN A 27 3.96 -2.77 1.53
N LEU A 28 2.98 -3.46 0.97
CA LEU A 28 2.70 -4.87 1.20
C LEU A 28 3.00 -5.70 -0.04
N PHE A 29 3.40 -6.96 0.19
CA PHE A 29 3.63 -7.94 -0.87
C PHE A 29 3.28 -9.35 -0.38
N ILE A 30 2.80 -10.21 -1.27
CA ILE A 30 2.47 -11.61 -0.96
C ILE A 30 3.34 -12.55 -1.78
N ASP A 31 3.92 -13.57 -1.13
CA ASP A 31 4.56 -14.72 -1.78
C ASP A 31 3.91 -16.04 -1.33
N PRO A 32 3.45 -16.91 -2.23
CA PRO A 32 3.33 -16.70 -3.67
C PRO A 32 2.13 -15.79 -4.01
N GLY A 33 2.39 -14.71 -4.73
CA GLY A 33 1.37 -13.73 -5.16
C GLY A 33 1.54 -13.24 -6.60
N TYR A 34 0.69 -12.30 -7.00
CA TYR A 34 0.82 -11.51 -8.23
C TYR A 34 0.17 -10.15 -8.03
N TYR A 35 0.62 -9.13 -8.75
CA TYR A 35 -0.06 -7.84 -8.75
C TYR A 35 -1.25 -7.86 -9.70
N ASP A 36 -2.43 -7.51 -9.19
CA ASP A 36 -3.65 -7.33 -9.96
C ASP A 36 -3.84 -5.85 -10.29
N ASN A 37 -3.84 -5.48 -11.58
CA ASN A 37 -3.98 -4.08 -12.00
C ASN A 37 -5.42 -3.57 -11.93
N THR A 38 -6.41 -4.46 -11.83
CA THR A 38 -7.83 -4.10 -11.68
C THR A 38 -8.13 -3.76 -10.23
N GLU A 39 -7.64 -4.58 -9.30
CA GLU A 39 -7.77 -4.35 -7.86
C GLU A 39 -6.69 -3.41 -7.31
N GLU A 40 -5.63 -3.15 -8.10
CA GLU A 40 -4.40 -2.45 -7.69
C GLU A 40 -3.81 -3.04 -6.39
N SER A 41 -3.79 -4.36 -6.25
CA SER A 41 -3.38 -5.04 -5.03
C SER A 41 -2.51 -6.26 -5.35
N THR A 42 -1.62 -6.64 -4.42
CA THR A 42 -0.92 -7.93 -4.51
C THR A 42 -1.84 -9.04 -4.03
N VAL A 43 -2.23 -9.95 -4.92
CA VAL A 43 -3.19 -11.03 -4.66
C VAL A 43 -2.49 -12.37 -4.41
N ALA A 44 -2.89 -13.08 -3.36
CA ALA A 44 -2.38 -14.40 -3.02
C ALA A 44 -2.78 -15.47 -4.06
N ARG A 45 -1.84 -16.36 -4.39
CA ARG A 45 -2.10 -17.52 -5.28
C ARG A 45 -2.63 -18.75 -4.56
N ASN A 46 -2.45 -18.79 -3.24
CA ASN A 46 -2.78 -19.93 -2.38
C ASN A 46 -3.52 -19.44 -1.13
N ASN A 47 -4.20 -20.35 -0.42
CA ASN A 47 -4.82 -20.03 0.87
C ASN A 47 -3.77 -19.78 1.95
N SER A 48 -2.60 -20.40 1.84
CA SER A 48 -1.45 -20.15 2.71
C SER A 48 -0.32 -19.48 1.94
N PHE A 49 0.18 -18.38 2.50
CA PHE A 49 1.18 -17.50 1.89
C PHE A 49 1.94 -16.71 2.96
N THR A 50 3.07 -16.14 2.56
CA THR A 50 3.81 -15.15 3.35
C THR A 50 3.42 -13.75 2.91
N LEU A 51 2.90 -12.96 3.84
CA LEU A 51 2.68 -11.53 3.66
C LEU A 51 3.90 -10.77 4.19
N TYR A 52 4.44 -9.89 3.37
CA TYR A 52 5.56 -9.02 3.69
C TYR A 52 5.07 -7.60 3.86
N ALA A 53 5.40 -7.00 5.00
CA ALA A 53 5.36 -5.55 5.17
C ALA A 53 6.75 -4.97 4.93
N TYR A 54 6.82 -3.87 4.21
CA TYR A 54 8.05 -3.14 3.93
C TYR A 54 7.98 -1.69 4.40
N LEU A 55 9.08 -1.21 4.97
CA LEU A 55 9.32 0.20 5.28
C LEU A 55 10.54 0.67 4.48
N SER A 56 10.35 1.62 3.56
CA SER A 56 11.44 2.26 2.82
C SER A 56 11.91 3.56 3.47
N GLY A 57 13.17 3.92 3.22
CA GLY A 57 13.79 5.12 3.79
C GLY A 57 14.49 4.85 5.12
N ASP A 58 14.51 5.87 5.99
CA ASP A 58 15.18 5.80 7.29
C ASP A 58 14.41 4.89 8.25
N TYR A 59 15.15 4.16 9.10
CA TYR A 59 14.55 3.34 10.15
C TYR A 59 13.71 4.19 11.10
N ASP A 60 12.48 3.73 11.35
CA ASP A 60 11.57 4.32 12.33
C ASP A 60 11.13 3.23 13.33
N PRO A 61 11.49 3.35 14.62
CA PRO A 61 11.15 2.37 15.66
C PRO A 61 9.69 2.45 16.15
N SER A 62 8.83 3.25 15.50
CA SER A 62 7.42 3.40 15.84
C SER A 62 6.65 2.07 15.72
N THR A 63 5.45 2.04 16.28
CA THR A 63 4.55 0.90 16.15
C THR A 63 3.79 1.00 14.82
N TYR A 64 3.74 -0.12 14.11
CA TYR A 64 3.00 -0.29 12.86
C TYR A 64 1.84 -1.25 13.10
N TYR A 65 0.84 -1.16 12.24
CA TYR A 65 -0.35 -1.96 12.31
C TYR A 65 -0.62 -2.57 10.94
N LEU A 66 -0.86 -3.87 10.95
CA LEU A 66 -1.41 -4.59 9.82
C LEU A 66 -2.93 -4.74 10.06
N SER A 67 -3.74 -4.06 9.26
CA SER A 67 -5.18 -4.28 9.26
C SER A 67 -5.51 -5.49 8.38
N ALA A 68 -6.42 -6.33 8.83
CA ALA A 68 -6.95 -7.49 8.12
C ALA A 68 -8.47 -7.37 8.07
N ALA A 69 -9.03 -6.94 6.92
CA ALA A 69 -10.43 -6.62 6.73
C ALA A 69 -11.14 -7.66 5.82
N VAL A 70 -12.35 -8.07 6.17
CA VAL A 70 -13.13 -9.05 5.39
C VAL A 70 -13.57 -8.46 4.05
N VAL A 71 -13.30 -9.19 2.97
CA VAL A 71 -13.82 -8.92 1.62
C VAL A 71 -14.68 -10.06 1.09
N PRO A 72 -15.76 -9.78 0.35
CA PRO A 72 -16.33 -8.45 0.10
C PRO A 72 -16.88 -7.79 1.37
N SER A 73 -17.05 -6.46 1.35
CA SER A 73 -17.71 -5.70 2.42
C SER A 73 -19.06 -6.30 2.77
N MET A 74 -19.41 -6.26 4.05
CA MET A 74 -20.68 -6.75 4.56
C MET A 74 -21.16 -5.93 5.74
N GLY A 75 -22.46 -5.98 6.03
CA GLY A 75 -23.05 -5.30 7.20
C GLY A 75 -22.74 -6.01 8.52
N ASN A 76 -23.02 -5.34 9.63
CA ASN A 76 -22.76 -5.83 10.98
C ASN A 76 -23.78 -6.87 11.49
N GLU A 77 -24.97 -6.95 10.87
CA GLU A 77 -26.05 -7.84 11.28
C GLU A 77 -26.81 -8.44 10.08
N PRO A 78 -27.19 -9.74 10.13
CA PRO A 78 -26.77 -10.71 11.15
C PRO A 78 -25.26 -11.02 11.02
N LYS A 79 -24.57 -11.24 12.14
CA LYS A 79 -23.16 -11.66 12.12
C LYS A 79 -23.00 -13.02 11.44
N PRO A 80 -22.33 -13.10 10.27
CA PRO A 80 -22.16 -14.35 9.55
C PRO A 80 -21.04 -15.20 10.15
N GLU A 81 -21.25 -16.51 10.23
CA GLU A 81 -20.22 -17.48 10.60
C GLU A 81 -19.32 -17.75 9.39
N LEU A 82 -18.24 -16.97 9.23
CA LEU A 82 -17.33 -17.07 8.07
C LEU A 82 -16.08 -17.93 8.34
N GLY A 83 -16.05 -18.66 9.45
CA GLY A 83 -14.91 -19.50 9.83
C GLY A 83 -13.77 -18.70 10.48
N TYR A 84 -12.52 -19.07 10.19
CA TYR A 84 -11.33 -18.46 10.78
C TYR A 84 -10.19 -18.35 9.78
N PHE A 85 -9.23 -17.47 10.05
CA PHE A 85 -7.92 -17.47 9.40
C PHE A 85 -6.83 -17.47 10.47
N SER A 86 -5.56 -17.54 10.05
CA SER A 86 -4.44 -17.36 10.98
C SER A 86 -3.37 -16.43 10.47
N ILE A 87 -2.72 -15.72 11.40
CA ILE A 87 -1.51 -14.93 11.19
C ILE A 87 -0.46 -15.43 12.18
N ASN A 88 0.71 -15.87 11.70
CA ASN A 88 1.80 -16.40 12.53
C ASN A 88 1.36 -17.53 13.49
N SER A 89 0.43 -18.39 13.06
CA SER A 89 -0.24 -19.45 13.85
C SER A 89 -1.25 -18.97 14.90
N GLU A 90 -1.47 -17.66 15.07
CA GLU A 90 -2.59 -17.14 15.87
C GLU A 90 -3.89 -17.30 15.08
N ILE A 91 -4.90 -17.93 15.66
CA ILE A 91 -6.21 -18.16 15.02
C ILE A 91 -7.11 -16.96 15.29
N ILE A 92 -7.64 -16.37 14.23
CA ILE A 92 -8.59 -15.26 14.26
C ILE A 92 -9.93 -15.76 13.69
N GLY A 93 -10.92 -15.92 14.58
CA GLY A 93 -12.31 -16.20 14.21
C GLY A 93 -12.91 -14.98 13.51
N VAL A 94 -13.40 -15.19 12.29
CA VAL A 94 -14.00 -14.12 11.48
C VAL A 94 -15.31 -13.68 12.13
N THR A 95 -15.48 -12.37 12.31
CA THR A 95 -16.57 -11.72 13.09
C THR A 95 -16.54 -11.92 14.61
N GLU A 96 -15.94 -13.00 15.12
CA GLU A 96 -15.82 -13.27 16.56
C GLU A 96 -14.68 -12.48 17.21
N ASN A 97 -13.51 -12.47 16.57
CA ASN A 97 -12.31 -11.77 17.04
C ASN A 97 -12.08 -10.45 16.31
N MET A 98 -13.03 -10.02 15.48
CA MET A 98 -12.92 -8.85 14.62
C MET A 98 -13.89 -7.75 15.10
N VAL A 99 -13.50 -6.50 14.89
CA VAL A 99 -14.34 -5.33 15.15
C VAL A 99 -15.04 -4.92 13.86
N TYR A 100 -16.32 -4.59 13.93
CA TYR A 100 -17.02 -4.01 12.79
C TYR A 100 -16.75 -2.51 12.70
N GLY A 101 -16.37 -2.02 11.52
CA GLY A 101 -16.19 -0.61 11.25
C GLY A 101 -15.23 -0.38 10.10
N THR A 102 -14.46 0.70 10.22
CA THR A 102 -13.54 1.20 9.20
C THR A 102 -12.16 1.27 9.85
N ALA A 103 -11.18 0.51 9.35
CA ALA A 103 -9.80 0.59 9.81
C ALA A 103 -9.12 1.87 9.25
N PRO A 104 -8.11 2.46 9.93
CA PRO A 104 -7.70 2.16 11.30
C PRO A 104 -8.77 2.53 12.33
N LEU A 105 -8.81 1.81 13.45
CA LEU A 105 -9.58 2.23 14.62
C LEU A 105 -9.05 3.58 15.09
N GLU A 106 -9.77 4.65 14.78
CA GLU A 106 -9.71 5.87 15.58
C GLU A 106 -10.26 5.53 16.97
N ILE A 107 -9.43 4.96 17.84
CA ILE A 107 -9.75 4.87 19.26
C ILE A 107 -9.78 6.30 19.78
N ALA A 108 -10.98 6.86 19.77
CA ALA A 108 -11.40 8.02 20.53
C ALA A 108 -10.42 9.20 20.52
N LEU A 109 -10.63 10.16 19.61
CA LEU A 109 -10.92 11.57 19.92
C LEU A 109 -10.65 12.45 18.68
N GLN A 110 -11.75 12.87 18.01
CA GLN A 110 -11.79 13.86 16.91
C GLN A 110 -11.43 13.28 15.53
N GLY A 111 -12.46 12.77 14.86
CA GLY A 111 -12.29 12.12 13.56
C GLY A 111 -11.78 13.04 12.46
N PHE A 112 -11.20 12.41 11.44
CA PHE A 112 -10.76 12.95 10.15
C PHE A 112 -10.60 14.48 10.09
N ASP A 113 -9.38 14.97 10.32
CA ASP A 113 -9.04 16.38 10.20
C ASP A 113 -8.32 16.71 8.88
N SER A 114 -8.01 17.99 8.67
CA SER A 114 -7.37 18.45 7.42
C SER A 114 -5.91 17.99 7.22
N GLY A 115 -5.31 17.37 8.23
CA GLY A 115 -3.98 16.78 8.22
C GLY A 115 -3.97 15.29 7.85
N ASP A 116 -5.12 14.63 7.84
CA ASP A 116 -5.24 13.22 7.49
C ASP A 116 -5.17 12.99 5.97
N LEU A 117 -4.47 11.92 5.56
CA LEU A 117 -4.53 11.44 4.19
C LEU A 117 -5.96 10.98 3.87
N GLN A 118 -6.46 11.30 2.68
CA GLN A 118 -7.78 10.84 2.24
C GLN A 118 -7.90 9.33 2.40
N ARG A 119 -8.90 8.90 3.18
CA ARG A 119 -9.32 7.51 3.31
C ARG A 119 -9.77 6.99 1.93
N HIS A 120 -8.96 6.20 1.25
CA HIS A 120 -9.35 5.51 0.02
C HIS A 120 -9.41 4.01 0.30
N GLY A 121 -10.45 3.33 -0.18
CA GLY A 121 -10.62 1.87 -0.01
C GLY A 121 -11.45 1.43 1.20
N VAL A 122 -11.85 2.34 2.08
CA VAL A 122 -12.39 1.99 3.40
C VAL A 122 -13.90 1.82 3.38
N PHE A 123 -14.34 0.62 3.02
CA PHE A 123 -15.70 0.17 3.26
C PHE A 123 -15.83 -0.36 4.69
N GLU A 124 -16.98 -0.14 5.32
CA GLU A 124 -17.26 -0.76 6.60
C GLU A 124 -17.31 -2.29 6.44
N THR A 125 -16.62 -2.99 7.32
CA THR A 125 -16.60 -4.46 7.39
C THR A 125 -16.06 -4.90 8.75
N PHE A 126 -15.96 -6.21 8.96
CA PHE A 126 -15.22 -6.75 10.09
C PHE A 126 -13.72 -6.70 9.79
N PHE A 127 -12.92 -6.17 10.72
CA PHE A 127 -11.46 -6.12 10.61
C PHE A 127 -10.77 -6.48 11.94
N TYR A 128 -9.49 -6.88 11.84
CA TYR A 128 -8.59 -7.15 12.96
C TYR A 128 -7.28 -6.38 12.73
N GLU A 129 -6.70 -5.81 13.78
CA GLU A 129 -5.44 -5.07 13.70
C GLU A 129 -4.33 -5.81 14.44
N TYR A 130 -3.23 -6.10 13.75
CA TYR A 130 -2.05 -6.72 14.31
C TYR A 130 -0.94 -5.68 14.49
N SER A 131 -0.60 -5.35 15.73
CA SER A 131 0.49 -4.41 16.03
C SER A 131 1.87 -5.08 15.93
N PHE A 132 2.84 -4.40 15.33
CA PHE A 132 4.22 -4.89 15.22
C PHE A 132 5.23 -3.74 15.14
N ARG A 133 6.53 -4.11 15.10
CA ARG A 133 7.64 -3.21 14.80
C ARG A 133 8.57 -3.86 13.77
N PHE A 134 9.20 -3.05 12.95
CA PHE A 134 10.29 -3.49 12.09
C PHE A 134 11.54 -3.77 12.93
N ASP A 135 12.35 -4.75 12.51
CA ASP A 135 13.68 -4.98 13.06
C ASP A 135 14.70 -4.26 12.17
N SER A 136 15.56 -3.45 12.77
CA SER A 136 16.58 -2.69 12.02
C SER A 136 17.63 -3.58 11.34
N ASN A 137 17.71 -4.86 11.72
CA ASN A 137 18.60 -5.85 11.11
C ASN A 137 17.95 -6.61 9.95
N GLU A 138 16.61 -6.61 9.85
CA GLU A 138 15.86 -7.33 8.82
C GLU A 138 15.60 -6.41 7.63
N THR A 139 16.45 -6.52 6.60
CA THR A 139 16.39 -5.63 5.42
C THR A 139 16.43 -6.40 4.11
N VAL A 140 15.94 -5.74 3.06
CA VAL A 140 16.06 -6.15 1.65
C VAL A 140 16.52 -4.96 0.81
N ASP A 141 17.06 -5.22 -0.38
CA ASP A 141 17.30 -4.17 -1.36
C ASP A 141 15.95 -3.54 -1.76
N ALA A 142 15.93 -2.22 -1.92
CA ALA A 142 14.71 -1.50 -2.23
C ALA A 142 14.19 -1.87 -3.63
N TYR A 143 12.88 -2.06 -3.75
CA TYR A 143 12.20 -2.28 -5.03
C TYR A 143 10.74 -1.84 -4.93
N ASN A 144 10.12 -1.62 -6.08
CA ASN A 144 8.69 -1.33 -6.18
C ASN A 144 7.91 -2.63 -6.30
N VAL A 145 7.02 -2.95 -5.35
CA VAL A 145 6.31 -4.24 -5.31
C VAL A 145 5.36 -4.45 -6.50
N VAL A 146 4.88 -3.38 -7.12
CA VAL A 146 3.97 -3.40 -8.27
C VAL A 146 4.70 -3.82 -9.55
N THR A 147 5.84 -3.17 -9.82
CA THR A 147 6.59 -3.31 -11.08
C THR A 147 7.75 -4.31 -10.99
N GLY A 148 8.13 -4.71 -9.77
CA GLY A 148 9.32 -5.49 -9.48
C GLY A 148 10.63 -4.77 -9.80
N GLN A 149 10.58 -3.48 -10.15
CA GLN A 149 11.78 -2.73 -10.53
C GLN A 149 12.62 -2.39 -9.29
N PRO A 150 13.95 -2.57 -9.35
CA PRO A 150 14.84 -2.13 -8.29
C PRO A 150 14.75 -0.62 -8.05
N ALA A 151 14.94 -0.23 -6.80
CA ALA A 151 15.05 1.16 -6.36
C ALA A 151 16.33 1.36 -5.54
N SER A 152 16.74 2.61 -5.33
CA SER A 152 17.91 2.91 -4.52
C SER A 152 17.60 2.77 -3.03
N GLY A 153 18.55 2.22 -2.28
CA GLY A 153 18.48 2.11 -0.82
C GLY A 153 18.04 0.72 -0.36
N LYS A 154 17.56 0.66 0.89
CA LYS A 154 17.07 -0.56 1.53
C LYS A 154 15.65 -0.36 2.03
N MET A 155 14.97 -1.47 2.26
CA MET A 155 13.70 -1.51 2.98
C MET A 155 13.83 -2.43 4.18
N TYR A 156 13.26 -2.05 5.31
CA TYR A 156 13.05 -2.94 6.44
C TYR A 156 11.89 -3.86 6.14
N LYS A 157 11.96 -5.11 6.60
CA LYS A 157 10.92 -6.11 6.33
C LYS A 157 10.34 -6.72 7.61
N LYS A 158 9.07 -7.08 7.55
CA LYS A 158 8.40 -7.96 8.51
C LYS A 158 7.59 -9.00 7.74
N GLU A 159 7.72 -10.25 8.17
CA GLU A 159 7.04 -11.40 7.54
C GLU A 159 5.90 -11.89 8.44
N PHE A 160 4.78 -12.23 7.80
CA PHE A 160 3.60 -12.81 8.43
C PHE A 160 3.22 -14.09 7.67
N ALA A 161 3.21 -15.22 8.36
CA ALA A 161 2.67 -16.46 7.79
C ALA A 161 1.14 -16.42 7.89
N VAL A 162 0.45 -16.36 6.75
CA VAL A 162 -1.00 -16.26 6.68
C VAL A 162 -1.60 -17.57 6.17
N ASP A 163 -2.72 -18.01 6.74
CA ASP A 163 -3.52 -19.12 6.23
C ASP A 163 -5.02 -18.80 6.30
N LEU A 164 -5.66 -18.75 5.13
CA LEU A 164 -7.09 -18.47 4.93
C LEU A 164 -7.93 -19.74 4.70
N SER A 165 -7.33 -20.94 4.80
CA SER A 165 -8.01 -22.20 4.48
C SER A 165 -9.20 -22.53 5.39
N GLY A 166 -9.27 -21.93 6.58
CA GLY A 166 -10.38 -22.05 7.53
C GLY A 166 -11.55 -21.10 7.25
N MET A 167 -11.43 -20.19 6.28
CA MET A 167 -12.49 -19.23 5.94
C MET A 167 -13.55 -19.86 5.05
N GLN A 168 -14.77 -19.32 5.09
CA GLN A 168 -15.82 -19.71 4.15
C GLN A 168 -15.44 -19.33 2.70
N GLU A 169 -15.77 -20.22 1.75
CA GLU A 169 -15.59 -19.93 0.31
C GLU A 169 -16.37 -18.68 -0.13
N GLY A 170 -15.77 -17.90 -1.02
CA GLY A 170 -16.31 -16.64 -1.55
C GLY A 170 -15.86 -15.40 -0.78
N TYR A 171 -15.13 -15.58 0.33
CA TYR A 171 -14.59 -14.50 1.16
C TYR A 171 -13.07 -14.46 1.13
N GLY A 172 -12.52 -13.34 1.55
CA GLY A 172 -11.10 -13.10 1.65
C GLY A 172 -10.76 -12.08 2.71
N ILE A 173 -9.47 -11.80 2.84
CA ILE A 173 -8.93 -10.76 3.72
C ILE A 173 -8.15 -9.78 2.86
N HIS A 174 -8.54 -8.52 2.93
CA HIS A 174 -7.76 -7.39 2.45
C HIS A 174 -6.86 -6.89 3.56
N PHE A 175 -5.60 -6.66 3.24
CA PHE A 175 -4.55 -6.27 4.15
C PHE A 175 -4.09 -4.85 3.83
N ASP A 176 -3.98 -4.07 4.89
CA ASP A 176 -3.54 -2.68 4.83
C ASP A 176 -2.45 -2.44 5.87
N LEU A 177 -1.58 -1.46 5.64
CA LEU A 177 -0.40 -1.18 6.44
C LEU A 177 -0.27 0.31 6.74
N TYR A 178 -0.24 0.63 8.02
CA TYR A 178 -0.06 2.00 8.49
C TYR A 178 0.79 2.04 9.77
N ASN A 179 1.30 3.22 10.11
CA ASN A 179 1.79 3.51 11.45
C ASN A 179 0.81 4.43 12.17
N THR A 180 0.87 4.41 13.50
CA THR A 180 0.35 5.52 14.28
C THR A 180 1.53 6.23 14.94
N GLN A 181 1.51 7.55 14.93
CA GLN A 181 2.35 8.33 15.81
C GLN A 181 1.47 8.99 16.86
N LEU A 182 1.89 8.86 18.12
CA LEU A 182 1.38 9.70 19.19
C LEU A 182 1.80 11.15 18.90
N LYS A 183 0.83 12.02 18.62
CA LYS A 183 1.11 13.46 18.62
C LYS A 183 0.88 14.05 20.01
N GLU A 184 1.85 14.84 20.46
CA GLU A 184 1.67 15.63 21.67
C GLU A 184 0.71 16.78 21.38
N ILE A 185 -0.46 16.80 22.04
CA ILE A 185 -1.31 17.99 22.04
C ILE A 185 -0.94 18.85 23.24
N VAL A 186 -0.40 20.04 22.97
CA VAL A 186 -0.15 21.07 23.98
C VAL A 186 -1.45 21.85 24.23
N LYS A 187 -2.15 21.55 25.34
CA LYS A 187 -3.29 22.35 25.80
C LYS A 187 -2.78 23.52 26.65
N LYS A 188 -2.70 24.71 26.05
CA LYS A 188 -2.35 25.95 26.78
C LYS A 188 -3.51 26.41 27.66
N MET A 189 -3.50 26.04 28.94
CA MET A 189 -4.32 26.72 29.94
C MET A 189 -3.67 28.06 30.30
N LYS A 190 -4.50 29.09 30.54
CA LYS A 190 -4.11 30.51 30.63
C LYS A 190 -2.93 30.87 31.55
N ASN A 191 -2.35 29.98 32.35
CA ASN A 191 -1.23 30.25 33.27
C ASN A 191 -0.34 29.02 33.63
N GLY A 192 -0.24 27.99 32.79
CA GLY A 192 0.59 26.82 33.10
C GLY A 192 0.35 25.70 32.10
N GLU A 193 1.32 25.52 31.21
CA GLU A 193 1.25 24.64 30.05
C GLU A 193 1.09 23.18 30.49
N THR A 194 0.07 22.48 29.98
CA THR A 194 -0.12 21.05 30.20
C THR A 194 0.03 20.34 28.86
N VAL A 195 0.97 19.40 28.78
CA VAL A 195 1.13 18.50 27.63
C VAL A 195 0.27 17.27 27.90
N THR A 196 -0.67 16.98 26.99
CA THR A 196 -1.48 15.75 27.01
C THR A 196 -1.16 14.93 25.76
N LEU A 197 -0.78 13.67 25.95
CA LEU A 197 -0.57 12.71 24.87
C LEU A 197 -1.92 12.01 24.61
N ASP A 198 -2.81 12.68 23.87
CA ASP A 198 -4.20 12.25 23.72
C ASP A 198 -4.59 11.96 22.25
N ASP A 199 -3.67 12.06 21.29
CA ASP A 199 -4.01 11.97 19.87
C ASP A 199 -3.07 11.02 19.11
N TYR A 200 -3.68 10.09 18.36
CA TYR A 200 -2.98 9.13 17.51
C TYR A 200 -3.26 9.51 16.06
N ASP A 201 -2.30 10.16 15.42
CA ASP A 201 -2.39 10.46 14.00
C ASP A 201 -1.77 9.33 13.19
N VAL A 202 -2.41 9.00 12.07
CA VAL A 202 -1.82 8.14 11.05
C VAL A 202 -0.76 8.95 10.31
N ASP A 203 0.51 8.73 10.64
CA ASP A 203 1.64 9.49 10.06
C ASP A 203 2.01 8.99 8.66
N SER A 204 1.73 7.73 8.36
CA SER A 204 2.08 7.08 7.10
C SER A 204 1.15 5.90 6.85
N PHE A 205 0.74 5.78 5.59
CA PHE A 205 -0.18 4.77 5.09
C PHE A 205 0.40 4.18 3.80
N ALA A 206 0.29 2.86 3.63
CA ALA A 206 0.64 2.22 2.36
C ALA A 206 -0.31 2.75 1.27
N PRO A 207 0.17 3.23 0.11
CA PRO A 207 -0.75 3.63 -0.94
C PRO A 207 -1.58 2.43 -1.39
N PHE A 208 -2.84 2.64 -1.75
CA PHE A 208 -3.77 1.59 -2.19
C PHE A 208 -3.15 0.60 -3.20
N SER A 209 -2.39 1.13 -4.16
CA SER A 209 -1.62 0.35 -5.16
C SER A 209 -0.55 -0.58 -4.58
N HIS A 210 -0.38 -0.62 -3.27
CA HIS A 210 0.64 -1.35 -2.55
C HIS A 210 0.04 -2.14 -1.39
N ASP A 211 -1.28 -2.34 -1.39
CA ASP A 211 -1.98 -3.20 -0.45
C ASP A 211 -1.91 -4.67 -0.91
N ALA A 212 -2.44 -5.57 -0.09
CA ALA A 212 -2.40 -7.00 -0.37
C ALA A 212 -3.74 -7.67 -0.07
N THR A 213 -4.10 -8.70 -0.83
CA THR A 213 -5.39 -9.38 -0.65
C THR A 213 -5.26 -10.90 -0.82
N GLY A 214 -5.89 -11.67 0.05
CA GLY A 214 -6.02 -13.12 -0.09
C GLY A 214 -7.49 -13.54 -0.14
N TYR A 215 -7.80 -14.60 -0.86
CA TYR A 215 -9.16 -15.13 -1.04
C TYR A 215 -9.21 -16.63 -0.77
N ASN A 216 -10.35 -17.12 -0.30
CA ASN A 216 -10.70 -18.54 -0.31
C ASN A 216 -11.95 -18.76 -1.19
N PRO A 217 -11.90 -19.59 -2.24
CA PRO A 217 -10.70 -20.19 -2.82
C PRO A 217 -9.76 -19.13 -3.42
N PRO A 218 -8.47 -19.45 -3.63
CA PRO A 218 -7.52 -18.50 -4.20
C PRO A 218 -7.93 -18.05 -5.60
N ARG A 219 -7.81 -16.74 -5.86
CA ARG A 219 -8.07 -16.17 -7.19
C ARG A 219 -6.92 -16.49 -8.14
N LYS A 220 -7.28 -16.75 -9.40
CA LYS A 220 -6.29 -16.90 -10.47
C LYS A 220 -5.97 -15.53 -11.05
N PRO A 221 -4.73 -15.29 -11.51
CA PRO A 221 -4.41 -14.06 -12.21
C PRO A 221 -5.36 -13.86 -13.38
N GLU A 222 -5.99 -12.69 -13.45
CA GLU A 222 -6.64 -12.27 -14.67
C GLU A 222 -5.58 -12.22 -15.77
N THR A 223 -5.92 -12.70 -16.97
CA THR A 223 -5.02 -12.57 -18.11
C THR A 223 -4.83 -11.08 -18.38
N PRO A 224 -3.58 -10.56 -18.38
CA PRO A 224 -3.35 -9.14 -18.60
C PRO A 224 -4.06 -8.69 -19.88
N VAL A 225 -4.94 -7.71 -19.77
CA VAL A 225 -5.39 -6.98 -20.95
C VAL A 225 -4.16 -6.21 -21.47
N PRO A 226 -3.84 -6.26 -22.78
CA PRO A 226 -2.64 -5.61 -23.30
C PRO A 226 -2.70 -4.08 -23.17
N ASP A 227 -2.17 -3.55 -22.07
CA ASP A 227 -2.25 -2.14 -21.73
C ASP A 227 -0.87 -1.48 -21.89
N GLY A 228 -0.69 -0.69 -22.96
CA GLY A 228 0.44 0.26 -23.05
C GLY A 228 1.15 0.38 -24.41
N GLY A 229 1.08 -0.63 -25.28
CA GLY A 229 1.69 -0.53 -26.61
C GLY A 229 1.03 0.54 -27.49
N THR A 230 -0.27 0.75 -27.32
CA THR A 230 -1.09 1.67 -28.11
C THR A 230 -0.91 3.14 -27.70
N THR A 231 -0.77 3.44 -26.42
CA THR A 231 -0.56 4.82 -25.93
C THR A 231 0.84 5.35 -26.26
N ALA A 232 1.89 4.52 -26.11
CA ALA A 232 3.24 4.87 -26.52
C ALA A 232 3.36 5.05 -28.05
N ALA A 233 2.68 4.21 -28.82
CA ALA A 233 2.61 4.37 -30.29
C ALA A 233 1.87 5.65 -30.70
N LEU A 234 0.77 6.01 -30.03
CA LEU A 234 0.04 7.25 -30.30
C LEU A 234 0.85 8.50 -29.93
N LEU A 235 1.56 8.48 -28.80
CA LEU A 235 2.47 9.56 -28.43
C LEU A 235 3.59 9.69 -29.48
N GLY A 236 4.23 8.58 -29.87
CA GLY A 236 5.26 8.56 -30.92
C GLY A 236 4.76 9.11 -32.27
N LEU A 237 3.56 8.72 -32.69
CA LEU A 237 2.93 9.21 -33.92
C LEU A 237 2.59 10.70 -33.84
N SER A 238 2.11 11.19 -32.69
CA SER A 238 1.81 12.61 -32.50
C SER A 238 3.06 13.49 -32.58
N MET A 239 4.19 13.04 -32.05
CA MET A 239 5.47 13.77 -32.13
C MET A 239 6.04 13.78 -33.55
N LEU A 240 5.90 12.66 -34.29
CA LEU A 240 6.25 12.58 -35.72
C LEU A 240 5.42 13.56 -36.56
N ALA A 241 4.11 13.61 -36.33
CA ALA A 241 3.21 14.54 -37.00
C ALA A 241 3.60 15.99 -36.71
N ALA A 242 3.83 16.35 -35.44
CA ALA A 242 4.26 17.69 -35.05
C ALA A 242 5.57 18.11 -35.72
N GLY A 243 6.56 17.20 -35.80
CA GLY A 243 7.83 17.46 -36.49
C GLY A 243 7.68 17.70 -37.99
N LEU A 244 6.79 16.95 -38.66
CA LEU A 244 6.50 17.12 -40.09
C LEU A 244 5.78 18.45 -40.38
N PHE A 245 4.88 18.89 -39.50
CA PHE A 245 4.21 20.18 -39.64
C PHE A 245 5.13 21.37 -39.35
N ALA A 246 6.05 21.26 -38.38
CA ALA A 246 7.02 22.31 -38.08
C ALA A 246 7.99 22.55 -39.25
N ARG A 247 8.38 21.50 -39.99
CA ARG A 247 9.25 21.61 -41.18
C ARG A 247 8.62 22.33 -42.36
N ARG A 248 7.29 22.40 -42.46
CA ARG A 248 6.58 23.08 -43.56
C ARG A 248 6.46 24.60 -43.39
N LYS A 249 6.74 25.12 -42.19
CA LYS A 249 6.69 26.57 -41.89
C LYS A 249 8.08 27.26 -41.85
N ALA A 250 9.16 26.51 -42.12
CA ALA A 250 10.53 27.00 -42.18
C ALA A 250 11.03 27.12 -43.62
#